data_AF-A0A0C9Y5C4-F1
#
_entry.id   AF-A0A0C9Y5C4-F1
#
_cell.length_a   1.000
_cell.length_b   1.000
_cell.length_c   1.000
_cell.angle_alpha   90.00
_cell.angle_beta   90.00
_cell.angle_gamma   90.00
#
_symmetry.space_group_name_H-M   'P 1'
#
loop_
_entity.id
_entity.type
_entity.pdbx_description
1 polymer ?
#
loop_
_entity_poly.entity_id
_entity_poly.type
_entity_poly.pdbx_seq_one_letter_code
_entity_poly.pdbx_strand_id
1 'polypeptide(L)'
;TIILGSTALHILLPTHGTAWTPGDLDIYIPQSTSAHLLKKLVLEGFTSVSEVDMNKKGYSHCKLSCVFVLTKGHLCINVLVSSTSAAISPILQFHSTTVMNFISADTIFSCYPSLTLRHLSMMN
;
A
#
# COMPACT_ATOMS: atom_id res chain seq x y z
N THR A 1 3.66 5.62 8.39
CA THR A 1 3.58 5.43 6.93
C THR A 1 4.32 4.17 6.58
N ILE A 2 3.75 3.36 5.69
CA ILE A 2 4.38 2.15 5.16
C ILE A 2 4.05 2.02 3.68
N ILE A 3 4.93 1.36 2.92
CA ILE A 3 4.73 1.02 1.51
C ILE A 3 4.32 -0.46 1.44
N LEU A 4 3.31 -0.78 0.64
CA LEU A 4 2.80 -2.15 0.46
C LEU A 4 2.74 -2.52 -1.02
N GLY A 5 2.10 -3.67 -1.29
CA GLY A 5 1.70 -4.07 -2.63
C GLY A 5 2.88 -4.51 -3.49
N SER A 6 2.75 -4.29 -4.79
CA SER A 6 3.73 -4.70 -5.79
C SER A 6 5.10 -4.05 -5.55
N THR A 7 5.14 -2.79 -5.12
CA THR A 7 6.40 -2.09 -4.81
C THR A 7 7.15 -2.74 -3.64
N ALA A 8 6.46 -3.04 -2.55
CA ALA A 8 7.09 -3.70 -1.40
C ALA A 8 7.60 -5.11 -1.75
N LEU A 9 6.81 -5.87 -2.51
CA LEU A 9 7.20 -7.19 -3.00
C LEU A 9 8.43 -7.13 -3.92
N HIS A 10 8.44 -6.20 -4.87
CA HIS A 10 9.55 -6.05 -5.82
C HIS A 10 10.88 -5.78 -5.12
N ILE A 11 10.87 -4.98 -4.05
CA ILE A 11 12.07 -4.69 -3.25
C ILE A 11 12.55 -5.93 -2.46
N LEU A 12 11.62 -6.80 -2.04
CA LEU A 12 11.94 -8.02 -1.29
C LEU A 12 12.50 -9.15 -2.17
N LEU A 13 12.12 -9.19 -3.45
CA LEU A 13 12.52 -10.26 -4.34
C LEU A 13 13.93 -10.02 -4.91
N PRO A 14 14.70 -11.09 -5.18
CA PRO A 14 15.98 -10.97 -5.86
C PRO A 14 15.82 -10.39 -7.27
N THR A 15 16.79 -9.59 -7.69
CA THR A 15 16.84 -9.01 -9.05
C THR A 15 16.87 -10.09 -10.13
N HIS A 16 17.57 -11.20 -9.87
CA HIS A 16 17.53 -12.40 -10.69
C HIS A 16 16.25 -13.21 -10.39
N GLY A 17 15.16 -12.89 -11.09
CA GLY A 17 13.86 -13.54 -10.93
C GLY A 17 12.65 -12.60 -11.00
N THR A 18 12.90 -11.29 -11.02
CA THR A 18 11.84 -10.26 -11.00
C THR A 18 11.96 -9.37 -12.24
N ALA A 19 11.44 -9.86 -13.38
CA ALA A 19 11.52 -9.14 -14.67
C ALA A 19 10.44 -8.05 -14.85
N TRP A 20 9.50 -7.95 -13.91
CA TRP A 20 8.41 -6.98 -13.91
C TRP A 20 8.76 -5.78 -13.04
N THR A 21 8.15 -4.63 -13.34
CA THR A 21 8.28 -3.41 -12.52
C THR A 21 6.91 -3.04 -11.92
N PRO A 22 6.86 -2.48 -10.69
CA PRO A 22 5.61 -2.00 -10.11
C PRO A 22 4.98 -0.90 -10.99
N GLY A 23 3.67 -0.98 -11.24
CA GLY A 23 2.94 0.03 -12.02
C GLY A 23 2.50 1.25 -11.20
N ASP A 24 2.36 1.07 -9.89
CA ASP A 24 1.91 2.07 -8.93
C ASP A 24 2.60 1.94 -7.57
N LEU A 25 2.45 2.98 -6.75
CA LEU A 25 2.96 3.02 -5.38
C LEU A 25 1.80 3.06 -4.39
N ASP A 26 1.64 2.00 -3.61
CA ASP A 26 0.66 1.92 -2.53
C ASP A 26 1.27 2.39 -1.21
N ILE A 27 0.79 3.52 -0.69
CA ILE A 27 1.20 4.08 0.59
C ILE A 27 0.07 3.94 1.60
N TYR A 28 0.31 3.22 2.69
CA TYR A 28 -0.61 3.13 3.81
C TYR A 28 -0.21 4.07 4.94
N ILE A 29 -1.19 4.79 5.48
CA ILE A 29 -0.98 5.79 6.53
C ILE A 29 -2.08 5.78 7.59
N PRO A 30 -1.79 6.20 8.83
CA PRO A 30 -2.82 6.53 9.80
C PRO A 30 -3.58 7.80 9.38
N GLN A 31 -4.85 7.88 9.75
CA GLN A 31 -5.71 9.03 9.48
C GLN A 31 -5.15 10.37 10.01
N SER A 32 -4.43 10.35 11.13
CA SER A 32 -3.81 11.56 11.71
C SER A 32 -2.78 12.23 10.79
N THR A 33 -2.22 11.50 9.82
CA THR A 33 -1.14 12.00 8.95
C THR A 33 -1.58 12.22 7.50
N SER A 34 -2.82 11.89 7.15
CA SER A 34 -3.31 11.91 5.76
C SER A 34 -3.30 13.29 5.14
N ALA A 35 -3.85 14.28 5.85
CA ALA A 35 -3.88 15.67 5.36
C ALA A 35 -2.48 16.21 5.06
N HIS A 36 -1.48 15.87 5.88
CA HIS A 36 -0.10 16.31 5.67
C HIS A 36 0.54 15.64 4.45
N LEU A 37 0.39 14.32 4.29
CA LEU A 37 0.94 13.61 3.14
C LEU A 37 0.28 14.08 1.83
N LEU A 38 -1.05 14.18 1.79
CA LEU A 38 -1.79 14.62 0.60
C LEU A 38 -1.37 16.04 0.19
N LYS A 39 -1.26 16.96 1.15
CA LYS A 39 -0.76 18.31 0.88
C LYS A 39 0.65 18.29 0.30
N LYS A 40 1.54 17.45 0.83
CA LYS A 40 2.89 17.29 0.30
C LYS A 40 2.89 16.76 -1.14
N LEU A 41 2.09 15.73 -1.44
CA LEU A 41 1.97 15.18 -2.79
C LEU A 41 1.44 16.20 -3.80
N VAL A 42 0.45 17.01 -3.40
CA VAL A 42 -0.06 18.11 -4.25
C VAL A 42 1.01 19.16 -4.52
N LEU A 43 1.82 19.52 -3.52
CA LEU A 43 2.97 20.44 -3.70
C LEU A 43 4.04 19.87 -4.63
N GLU A 44 4.22 18.55 -4.65
CA GLU A 44 5.11 17.83 -5.59
C GLU A 44 4.50 17.72 -7.01
N GLY A 45 3.30 18.25 -7.24
CA GLY A 45 2.65 18.29 -8.54
C GLY A 45 1.79 17.07 -8.88
N PHE A 46 1.41 16.27 -7.88
CA PHE A 46 0.40 15.24 -8.07
C PHE A 46 -1.01 15.82 -8.03
N THR A 47 -1.91 15.28 -8.85
CA THR A 47 -3.33 15.64 -8.85
C THR A 47 -4.16 14.48 -8.31
N SER A 48 -5.13 14.78 -7.45
CA SER A 48 -6.08 13.77 -6.94
C SER A 48 -7.12 13.47 -8.02
N VAL A 49 -7.15 12.22 -8.48
CA VAL A 49 -8.06 11.76 -9.55
C VAL A 49 -9.31 11.11 -8.97
N SER A 50 -9.18 10.44 -7.81
CA SER A 50 -10.34 9.89 -7.12
C SER A 50 -10.14 9.84 -5.61
N GLU A 51 -11.25 9.95 -4.89
CA GLU A 51 -11.36 9.74 -3.46
C GLU A 51 -12.50 8.75 -3.21
N VAL A 52 -12.18 7.65 -2.53
CA VAL A 52 -13.14 6.60 -2.20
C VAL A 52 -13.24 6.49 -0.68
N ASP A 53 -14.35 7.01 -0.14
CA ASP A 53 -14.73 6.79 1.25
C ASP A 53 -15.28 5.37 1.41
N MET A 54 -14.56 4.55 2.16
CA MET A 54 -14.89 3.14 2.34
C MET A 54 -16.09 2.95 3.29
N ASN A 55 -16.35 3.90 4.19
CA ASN A 55 -17.51 3.86 5.08
C ASN A 55 -18.82 4.02 4.29
N LYS A 56 -18.81 4.86 3.25
CA LYS A 56 -19.97 5.07 2.37
C LYS A 56 -20.26 3.88 1.46
N LYS A 57 -19.27 3.00 1.23
CA LYS A 57 -19.43 1.79 0.40
C LYS A 57 -19.94 0.56 1.18
N GLY A 58 -20.22 0.68 2.47
CA GLY A 58 -20.79 -0.41 3.27
C GLY A 58 -19.79 -1.51 3.66
N TYR A 59 -18.48 -1.28 3.47
CA TYR A 59 -17.43 -2.21 3.91
C TYR A 59 -17.12 -2.03 5.40
N SER A 60 -18.07 -2.39 6.27
CA SER A 60 -17.96 -2.22 7.73
C SER A 60 -16.77 -2.96 8.37
N HIS A 61 -16.26 -4.01 7.72
CA HIS A 61 -15.12 -4.80 8.20
C HIS A 61 -13.77 -4.34 7.65
N CYS A 62 -13.72 -3.37 6.73
CA CYS A 62 -12.48 -2.89 6.15
C CYS A 62 -11.77 -1.94 7.12
N LYS A 63 -10.49 -2.19 7.42
CA LYS A 63 -9.68 -1.31 8.28
C LYS A 63 -9.15 -0.07 7.54
N LEU A 64 -9.80 0.30 6.44
CA LEU A 64 -9.53 1.49 5.64
C LEU A 64 -10.70 2.46 5.79
N SER A 65 -10.37 3.72 6.04
CA SER A 65 -11.36 4.81 6.04
C SER A 65 -11.53 5.41 4.64
N CYS A 66 -10.42 5.62 3.93
CA CYS A 66 -10.43 6.30 2.63
C CYS A 66 -9.28 5.81 1.75
N VAL A 67 -9.48 5.86 0.43
CA VAL A 67 -8.43 5.64 -0.58
C VAL A 67 -8.38 6.85 -1.50
N PHE A 68 -7.20 7.44 -1.64
CA PHE A 68 -6.93 8.51 -2.61
C PHE A 68 -6.07 7.96 -3.74
N VAL A 69 -6.45 8.25 -4.99
CA VAL A 69 -5.62 7.94 -6.16
C VAL A 69 -5.08 9.25 -6.70
N LEU A 70 -3.76 9.38 -6.69
CA LEU A 70 -3.06 10.57 -7.16
C LEU A 70 -2.18 10.23 -8.37
N THR A 71 -2.12 11.12 -9.35
CA THR A 71 -1.31 10.91 -10.57
C THR A 71 -0.42 12.10 -10.89
N LYS A 72 0.71 11.83 -11.56
CA LYS A 72 1.62 12.83 -12.12
C LYS A 72 2.23 12.27 -13.40
N GLY A 73 1.66 12.63 -14.56
CA GLY A 73 2.01 12.02 -15.83
C GLY A 73 1.71 10.52 -15.82
N HIS A 74 2.73 9.68 -15.98
CA HIS A 74 2.61 8.21 -15.91
C HIS A 74 2.74 7.63 -14.49
N LEU A 75 3.06 8.47 -13.49
CA LEU A 75 3.19 8.02 -12.11
C LEU A 75 1.82 7.96 -11.43
N CYS A 76 1.56 6.86 -10.71
CA CYS A 76 0.35 6.65 -9.92
C CYS A 76 0.73 6.33 -8.46
N ILE A 77 0.11 7.03 -7.51
CA ILE A 77 0.23 6.78 -6.07
C ILE A 77 -1.16 6.56 -5.50
N ASN A 78 -1.37 5.41 -4.87
CA ASN A 78 -2.56 5.15 -4.08
C ASN A 78 -2.22 5.42 -2.62
N VAL A 79 -2.96 6.31 -1.96
CA VAL A 79 -2.84 6.58 -0.53
C VAL A 79 -4.02 5.95 0.19
N LEU A 80 -3.74 4.90 0.95
CA LEU A 80 -4.71 4.12 1.69
C LEU A 80 -4.69 4.55 3.16
N VAL A 81 -5.76 5.16 3.61
CA VAL A 81 -5.89 5.69 4.96
C VAL A 81 -6.51 4.64 5.86
N SER A 82 -5.78 4.19 6.89
CA SER A 82 -6.32 3.26 7.87
C SER A 82 -7.38 3.93 8.75
N SER A 83 -8.42 3.18 9.09
CA SER A 83 -9.42 3.56 10.10
C SER A 83 -8.91 3.37 11.55
N THR A 84 -7.69 2.86 11.73
CA THR A 84 -7.04 2.69 13.03
C THR A 84 -5.86 3.64 13.20
N SER A 85 -5.29 3.71 14.41
CA SER A 85 -4.04 4.46 14.65
C SER A 85 -2.81 3.86 13.95
N ALA A 86 -2.90 2.61 13.48
CA ALA A 86 -1.78 1.89 12.88
C ALA A 86 -1.98 1.68 11.38
N ALA A 87 -1.02 2.16 10.58
CA ALA A 87 -1.05 2.02 9.11
C ALA A 87 -1.08 0.56 8.63
N ILE A 88 -0.48 -0.35 9.41
CA ILE A 88 -0.36 -1.78 9.11
C ILE A 88 -1.68 -2.55 9.23
N SER A 89 -2.67 -2.01 9.94
CA SER A 89 -3.89 -2.74 10.31
C SER A 89 -4.60 -3.47 9.16
N PRO A 90 -4.67 -2.92 7.93
CA PRO A 90 -5.30 -3.62 6.80
C PRO A 90 -4.50 -4.79 6.21
N ILE A 91 -3.21 -4.94 6.52
CA ILE A 91 -2.33 -5.90 5.81
C ILE A 91 -2.79 -7.36 5.98
N LEU A 92 -3.37 -7.69 7.14
CA LEU A 92 -3.87 -9.03 7.41
C LEU A 92 -5.24 -9.30 6.77
N GLN A 93 -5.83 -8.31 6.10
CA GLN A 93 -7.12 -8.44 5.40
C GLN A 93 -6.95 -8.75 3.91
N PHE A 94 -5.72 -8.84 3.41
CA PHE A 94 -5.48 -9.23 2.02
C PHE A 94 -5.85 -10.70 1.78
N HIS A 95 -6.36 -10.98 0.59
CA HIS A 95 -6.70 -12.34 0.15
C HIS A 95 -5.48 -13.15 -0.30
N SER A 96 -4.28 -12.55 -0.39
CA SER A 96 -3.07 -13.24 -0.84
C SER A 96 -1.88 -12.93 0.05
N THR A 97 -1.09 -13.96 0.37
CA THR A 97 0.15 -13.80 1.15
C THR A 97 1.25 -13.03 0.40
N THR A 98 1.14 -12.91 -0.93
CA THR A 98 2.09 -12.19 -1.79
C THR A 98 2.23 -10.72 -1.42
N VAL A 99 1.14 -10.10 -0.97
CA VAL A 99 1.07 -8.67 -0.64
C VAL A 99 1.11 -8.40 0.86
N MET A 100 1.33 -9.43 1.68
CA MET A 100 1.49 -9.30 3.13
C MET A 100 2.94 -8.97 3.51
N ASN A 101 3.50 -8.01 2.77
CA ASN A 101 4.84 -7.50 2.89
C ASN A 101 4.75 -5.97 2.94
N PHE A 102 5.56 -5.33 3.77
CA PHE A 102 5.60 -3.87 3.83
C PHE A 102 6.98 -3.33 4.14
N ILE A 103 7.17 -2.06 3.80
CA ILE A 103 8.40 -1.31 4.07
C ILE A 103 8.03 -0.09 4.91
N SER A 104 8.67 0.07 6.07
CA SER A 104 8.62 1.29 6.88
C SER A 104 9.87 2.14 6.63
N ALA A 105 10.02 3.24 7.37
CA ALA A 105 11.20 4.10 7.27
C ALA A 105 12.51 3.40 7.69
N ASP A 106 12.39 2.39 8.54
CA ASP A 106 13.50 1.76 9.27
C ASP A 106 13.55 0.23 9.11
N THR A 107 12.51 -0.39 8.57
CA THR A 107 12.42 -1.85 8.46
C THR A 107 11.75 -2.31 7.17
N ILE A 108 12.13 -3.50 6.73
CA ILE A 108 11.41 -4.27 5.72
C ILE A 108 10.81 -5.47 6.45
N PHE A 109 9.52 -5.73 6.25
CA PHE A 109 8.80 -6.80 6.91
C PHE A 109 8.07 -7.70 5.92
N SER A 110 8.13 -9.01 6.18
CA SER A 110 7.42 -10.03 5.42
C SER A 110 6.70 -10.96 6.39
N CYS A 111 5.38 -11.12 6.26
CA CYS A 111 4.63 -12.09 7.07
C CYS A 111 4.99 -13.54 6.70
N TYR A 112 5.35 -13.79 5.43
CA TYR A 112 5.56 -15.14 4.89
C TYR A 112 6.86 -15.22 4.07
N PRO A 113 8.03 -14.95 4.68
CA PRO A 113 9.29 -14.84 3.94
C PRO A 113 9.66 -16.12 3.20
N SER A 114 9.35 -17.30 3.77
CA SER A 114 9.62 -18.59 3.13
C SER A 114 8.81 -18.79 1.84
N LEU A 115 7.56 -18.32 1.79
CA LEU A 115 6.73 -18.37 0.57
C LEU A 115 7.19 -17.29 -0.42
N THR A 116 7.31 -16.04 0.06
CA THR A 116 7.67 -14.89 -0.77
C THR A 116 9.02 -15.09 -1.48
N LEU A 117 10.07 -15.49 -0.76
CA LEU A 117 11.41 -15.67 -1.33
C LEU A 117 11.54 -16.91 -2.22
N ARG A 118 10.57 -17.83 -2.16
CA ARG A 118 10.45 -18.99 -3.07
C ARG A 118 9.54 -18.70 -4.27
N HIS A 119 9.06 -17.47 -4.42
CA HIS A 119 8.09 -17.09 -5.44
C HIS A 119 6.78 -17.90 -5.36
N LEU A 120 6.35 -18.23 -4.14
CA LEU A 120 5.11 -18.95 -3.85
C LEU A 120 4.13 -18.07 -3.08
N SER A 121 2.83 -18.37 -3.21
CA SER A 121 1.77 -17.64 -2.51
C SER A 121 0.60 -18.53 -2.15
N MET A 122 -0.10 -18.19 -1.07
CA MET A 122 -1.40 -18.75 -0.75
C MET A 122 -2.48 -17.68 -0.95
N MET A 123 -3.65 -18.13 -1.40
CA MET A 123 -4.87 -17.33 -1.48
C MET A 123 -5.84 -17.81 -0.38
N ASN A 124 -6.51 -16.87 0.29
CA ASN A 124 -7.53 -17.13 1.30
C ASN A 124 -8.93 -17.22 0.68
#